data_AF-A0A2V5K232-F1
#
_entry.id   AF-A0A2V5K232-F1
#
_cell.length_a   1.000
_cell.length_b   1.000
_cell.length_c   1.000
_cell.angle_alpha   90.00
_cell.angle_beta   90.00
_cell.angle_gamma   90.00
#
_symmetry.space_group_name_H-M   'P 1'
#
loop_
_entity.id
_entity.type
_entity.pdbx_description
1 polymer ?
#
loop_
_entity_poly.entity_id
_entity_poly.type
_entity_poly.pdbx_seq_one_letter_code
_entity_poly.pdbx_strand_id
1 'polypeptide(L)'
;MSQLPSVGYERIIRRIASEADTVAHHRERAKHKPNCFRAYVKLKCRAETISLFHSSRSGYRAQYYSSVAGGEQANRFALAVLVPREGELLRGKAKRGCSWSWMEKSLLDPTAKVWIHQGHWLRANARRERNLSVKRWLRAQADDDRERRKRARWATLTPSSELCLELKGGFLSLSGKPLGFFKQTRSRDSRELGFT
;
A
#
# COMPACT_ATOMS: atom_id res chain seq x y z
N MET A 1 -20.82 1.43 -13.47
CA MET A 1 -20.26 0.08 -13.72
C MET A 1 -18.87 0.02 -13.11
N SER A 2 -18.65 -0.86 -12.11
CA SER A 2 -17.37 -1.01 -11.43
C SER A 2 -16.39 -1.81 -12.30
N GLN A 3 -15.21 -1.25 -12.57
CA GLN A 3 -14.17 -1.94 -13.32
C GLN A 3 -13.45 -2.93 -12.41
N LEU A 4 -13.69 -4.22 -12.62
CA LEU A 4 -12.91 -5.27 -11.96
C LEU A 4 -11.40 -5.06 -12.19
N PRO A 5 -10.54 -5.43 -11.23
CA PRO A 5 -9.10 -5.33 -11.40
C PRO A 5 -8.66 -6.12 -12.65
N SER A 6 -7.59 -5.67 -13.32
CA SER A 6 -7.08 -6.41 -14.49
C SER A 6 -6.67 -7.84 -14.11
N VAL A 7 -6.87 -8.81 -15.00
CA VAL A 7 -6.42 -10.22 -14.79
C VAL A 7 -4.95 -10.31 -14.40
N GLY A 8 -4.10 -9.45 -14.98
CA GLY A 8 -2.69 -9.36 -14.62
C GLY A 8 -2.46 -8.94 -13.16
N TYR A 9 -3.23 -7.98 -12.66
CA TYR A 9 -3.15 -7.55 -11.27
C TYR A 9 -3.61 -8.64 -10.31
N GLU A 10 -4.70 -9.34 -10.63
CA GLU A 10 -5.19 -10.45 -9.80
C GLU A 10 -4.13 -11.54 -9.64
N ARG A 11 -3.45 -11.91 -10.73
CA ARG A 11 -2.34 -12.87 -10.71
C ARG A 11 -1.19 -12.41 -9.80
N ILE A 12 -0.85 -11.12 -9.84
CA ILE A 12 0.20 -10.54 -8.98
C ILE A 12 -0.20 -10.67 -7.50
N ILE A 13 -1.43 -10.30 -7.13
CA ILE A 13 -1.91 -10.40 -5.74
C ILE A 13 -1.96 -11.85 -5.26
N ARG A 14 -2.44 -12.79 -6.08
CA ARG A 14 -2.45 -14.21 -5.72
C ARG A 14 -1.04 -14.76 -5.54
N ARG A 15 -0.08 -14.32 -6.38
CA ARG A 15 1.34 -14.64 -6.21
C ARG A 15 1.87 -14.13 -4.87
N ILE A 16 1.61 -12.86 -4.52
CA ILE A 16 1.94 -12.30 -3.20
C ILE A 16 1.37 -13.18 -2.08
N ALA A 17 0.07 -13.50 -2.12
CA ALA A 17 -0.57 -14.31 -1.09
C ALA A 17 0.07 -15.70 -0.91
N SER A 18 0.54 -16.30 -2.01
CA SER A 18 1.18 -17.62 -1.97
C SER A 18 2.60 -17.62 -1.41
N GLU A 19 3.37 -16.53 -1.58
CA GLU A 19 4.80 -16.49 -1.22
C GLU A 19 5.13 -15.54 -0.06
N ALA A 20 4.18 -14.72 0.38
CA ALA A 20 4.43 -13.73 1.41
C ALA A 20 4.63 -14.37 2.79
N ASP A 21 5.66 -13.90 3.49
CA ASP A 21 5.87 -14.14 4.92
C ASP A 21 5.62 -12.86 5.71
N THR A 22 4.96 -12.98 6.86
CA THR A 22 4.78 -11.85 7.79
C THR A 22 6.06 -11.62 8.58
N VAL A 23 6.80 -10.53 8.30
CA VAL A 23 8.05 -10.21 9.02
C VAL A 23 7.84 -9.27 10.20
N ALA A 24 6.78 -8.46 10.19
CA ALA A 24 6.42 -7.64 11.33
C ALA A 24 4.93 -7.38 11.38
N HIS A 25 4.37 -7.32 12.58
CA HIS A 25 3.02 -6.82 12.80
C HIS A 25 2.95 -6.10 14.16
N HIS A 26 2.25 -4.98 14.18
CA HIS A 26 2.03 -4.19 15.39
C HIS A 26 0.89 -3.18 15.20
N ARG A 27 0.54 -2.48 16.29
CA ARG A 27 -0.32 -1.30 16.25
C ARG A 27 0.51 -0.05 16.04
N GLU A 28 0.16 0.73 15.04
CA GLU A 28 0.75 2.04 14.81
C GLU A 28 -0.19 3.14 15.32
N ARG A 29 0.31 4.04 16.17
CA ARG A 29 -0.47 5.13 16.76
C ARG A 29 -0.66 6.27 15.75
N ALA A 30 -1.85 6.90 15.74
CA ALA A 30 -2.09 8.12 14.98
C ALA A 30 -1.28 9.29 15.56
N LYS A 31 -0.63 10.09 14.70
CA LYS A 31 0.21 11.23 15.14
C LYS A 31 -0.57 12.32 15.89
N HIS A 32 -1.81 12.58 15.50
CA HIS A 32 -2.59 13.74 16.00
C HIS A 32 -3.84 13.36 16.79
N LYS A 33 -4.07 12.06 17.04
CA LYS A 33 -5.22 11.60 17.83
C LYS A 33 -4.74 10.55 18.84
N PRO A 34 -4.58 10.95 20.12
CA PRO A 34 -4.27 10.02 21.20
C PRO A 34 -5.27 8.85 21.20
N ASN A 35 -4.82 7.67 21.62
CA ASN A 35 -5.64 6.45 21.73
C ASN A 35 -6.24 5.89 20.43
N CYS A 36 -5.76 6.36 19.28
CA CYS A 36 -6.15 5.85 17.97
C CYS A 36 -4.99 5.09 17.34
N PHE A 37 -5.29 3.90 16.81
CA PHE A 37 -4.29 2.97 16.30
C PHE A 37 -4.75 2.36 14.98
N ARG A 38 -3.82 1.96 14.13
CA ARG A 38 -4.11 1.09 12.99
C ARG A 38 -3.27 -0.17 13.05
N ALA A 39 -3.74 -1.24 12.42
CA ALA A 39 -2.90 -2.39 12.14
C ALA A 39 -1.83 -2.01 11.11
N TYR A 40 -0.60 -2.40 11.40
CA TYR A 40 0.50 -2.40 10.46
C TYR A 40 1.00 -3.83 10.34
N VAL A 41 1.06 -4.34 9.11
CA VAL A 41 1.64 -5.63 8.77
C VAL A 41 2.68 -5.41 7.68
N LYS A 42 3.89 -5.91 7.89
CA LYS A 42 4.95 -5.91 6.90
C LYS A 42 5.13 -7.32 6.37
N LEU A 43 4.99 -7.45 5.06
CA LEU A 43 5.14 -8.69 4.30
C LEU A 43 6.50 -8.68 3.63
N LYS A 44 7.14 -9.84 3.54
CA LYS A 44 8.31 -10.07 2.70
C LYS A 44 7.93 -11.03 1.58
N CYS A 45 8.30 -10.68 0.36
CA CYS A 45 8.07 -11.42 -0.87
C CYS A 45 9.37 -11.48 -1.69
N ARG A 46 9.33 -12.11 -2.85
CA ARG A 46 10.46 -12.07 -3.81
C ARG A 46 10.53 -10.71 -4.48
N ALA A 47 11.73 -10.25 -4.78
CA ALA A 47 11.96 -8.93 -5.38
C ALA A 47 11.24 -8.76 -6.74
N GLU A 48 11.19 -9.83 -7.52
CA GLU A 48 10.45 -9.87 -8.79
C GLU A 48 8.96 -9.57 -8.58
N THR A 49 8.33 -10.21 -7.58
CA THR A 49 6.91 -10.02 -7.26
C THR A 49 6.63 -8.59 -6.80
N ILE A 50 7.53 -8.01 -5.99
CA ILE A 50 7.46 -6.62 -5.56
C ILE A 50 7.56 -5.66 -6.75
N SER A 51 8.52 -5.92 -7.64
CA SER A 51 8.68 -5.14 -8.87
C SER A 51 7.45 -5.25 -9.77
N LEU A 52 6.87 -6.44 -9.92
CA LEU A 52 5.62 -6.64 -10.66
C LEU A 52 4.46 -5.84 -10.03
N PHE A 53 4.32 -5.89 -8.71
CA PHE A 53 3.30 -5.14 -7.99
C PHE A 53 3.46 -3.63 -8.16
N HIS A 54 4.66 -3.09 -8.01
CA HIS A 54 4.86 -1.63 -7.97
C HIS A 54 5.09 -1.00 -9.35
N SER A 55 5.77 -1.72 -10.24
CA SER A 55 6.39 -1.16 -11.45
C SER A 55 5.83 -1.71 -12.76
N SER A 56 5.05 -2.80 -12.76
CA SER A 56 4.50 -3.33 -14.01
C SER A 56 3.28 -2.53 -14.52
N ARG A 57 2.95 -2.73 -15.80
CA ARG A 57 1.74 -2.18 -16.45
C ARG A 57 0.43 -2.73 -15.88
N SER A 58 0.48 -3.83 -15.13
CA SER A 58 -0.67 -4.40 -14.42
C SER A 58 -0.55 -4.21 -12.91
N GLY A 59 0.48 -3.52 -12.43
CA GLY A 59 0.74 -3.32 -11.01
C GLY A 59 -0.24 -2.36 -10.34
N TYR A 60 -0.09 -2.19 -9.04
CA TYR A 60 -0.92 -1.38 -8.16
C TYR A 60 -1.08 0.06 -8.67
N ARG A 61 0.03 0.71 -9.04
CA ARG A 61 0.01 2.08 -9.57
C ARG A 61 -0.69 2.20 -10.91
N ALA A 62 -0.61 1.17 -11.76
CA ALA A 62 -1.30 1.16 -13.03
C ALA A 62 -2.83 1.17 -12.85
N GLN A 63 -3.35 0.54 -11.79
CA GLN A 63 -4.77 0.58 -11.46
C GLN A 63 -5.24 2.01 -11.14
N TYR A 64 -4.47 2.74 -10.33
CA TYR A 64 -4.72 4.16 -10.02
C TYR A 64 -4.48 5.10 -11.19
N TYR A 65 -3.56 4.75 -12.10
CA TYR A 65 -3.29 5.54 -13.29
C TYR A 65 -4.53 5.65 -14.19
N SER A 66 -5.25 4.54 -14.37
CA SER A 66 -6.49 4.46 -15.15
C SER A 66 -7.62 5.26 -14.50
N SER A 67 -7.92 5.00 -13.22
CA SER A 67 -8.88 5.79 -12.47
C SER A 67 -8.70 5.68 -10.95
N VAL A 68 -9.22 6.67 -10.20
CA VAL A 68 -9.24 6.62 -8.73
C VAL A 68 -10.10 5.45 -8.26
N ALA A 69 -11.31 5.31 -8.80
CA ALA A 69 -12.23 4.24 -8.45
C ALA A 69 -11.66 2.84 -8.75
N GLY A 70 -11.02 2.67 -9.93
CA GLY A 70 -10.37 1.41 -10.30
C GLY A 70 -9.20 1.06 -9.37
N GLY A 71 -8.36 2.05 -9.01
CA GLY A 71 -7.30 1.86 -8.02
C GLY A 71 -7.84 1.48 -6.64
N GLU A 72 -8.91 2.13 -6.18
CA GLU A 72 -9.56 1.79 -4.91
C GLU A 72 -10.14 0.38 -4.91
N GLN A 73 -10.80 -0.02 -6.00
CA GLN A 73 -11.33 -1.37 -6.19
C GLN A 73 -10.20 -2.42 -6.20
N ALA A 74 -9.10 -2.14 -6.90
CA ALA A 74 -7.92 -3.00 -6.90
C ALA A 74 -7.26 -3.13 -5.52
N ASN A 75 -7.21 -2.03 -4.75
CA ASN A 75 -6.74 -2.08 -3.37
C ASN A 75 -7.66 -2.93 -2.47
N ARG A 76 -8.99 -2.79 -2.62
CA ARG A 76 -9.97 -3.61 -1.87
C ARG A 76 -9.84 -5.08 -2.22
N PHE A 77 -9.66 -5.40 -3.51
CA PHE A 77 -9.38 -6.77 -3.95
C PHE A 77 -8.10 -7.31 -3.29
N ALA A 78 -7.01 -6.54 -3.29
CA ALA A 78 -5.76 -6.99 -2.68
C ALA A 78 -5.91 -7.28 -1.18
N LEU A 79 -6.59 -6.40 -0.44
CA LEU A 79 -6.87 -6.64 0.98
C LEU A 79 -7.78 -7.86 1.19
N ALA A 80 -8.80 -8.06 0.35
CA ALA A 80 -9.68 -9.23 0.46
C ALA A 80 -8.95 -10.56 0.26
N VAL A 81 -7.87 -10.58 -0.53
CA VAL A 81 -7.02 -11.77 -0.71
C VAL A 81 -5.97 -11.90 0.39
N LEU A 82 -5.31 -10.80 0.76
CA LEU A 82 -4.17 -10.83 1.67
C LEU A 82 -4.58 -10.93 3.15
N VAL A 83 -5.69 -10.31 3.57
CA VAL A 83 -6.09 -10.31 4.99
C VAL A 83 -6.40 -11.72 5.51
N PRO A 84 -7.18 -12.57 4.82
CA PRO A 84 -7.39 -13.95 5.29
C PRO A 84 -6.08 -14.72 5.42
N ARG A 85 -5.17 -14.56 4.45
CA ARG A 85 -3.85 -15.20 4.47
C ARG A 85 -3.01 -14.77 5.66
N GLU A 86 -2.98 -13.47 5.97
CA GLU A 86 -2.30 -12.98 7.18
C GLU A 86 -2.91 -13.55 8.47
N GLY A 87 -4.23 -13.76 8.49
CA GLY A 87 -4.91 -14.40 9.62
C GLY A 87 -4.46 -15.83 9.86
N GLU A 88 -4.20 -16.59 8.80
CA GLU A 88 -3.60 -17.91 8.89
C GLU A 88 -2.17 -17.84 9.42
N LEU A 89 -1.34 -16.95 8.86
CA LEU A 89 0.09 -16.82 9.23
C LEU A 89 0.30 -16.31 10.66
N LEU A 90 -0.64 -15.51 11.17
CA LEU A 90 -0.63 -14.92 12.51
C LEU A 90 -1.43 -15.72 13.54
N ARG A 91 -2.07 -16.83 13.14
CA ARG A 91 -2.78 -17.71 14.06
C ARG A 91 -1.84 -18.16 15.18
N GLY A 92 -2.27 -17.99 16.43
CA GLY A 92 -1.46 -18.32 17.61
C GLY A 92 -0.31 -17.35 17.93
N LYS A 93 -0.07 -16.31 17.12
CA LYS A 93 0.99 -15.29 17.33
C LYS A 93 0.46 -13.98 17.90
N ALA A 94 -0.71 -14.01 18.53
CA ALA A 94 -1.36 -12.80 19.04
C ALA A 94 -0.52 -12.14 20.14
N LYS A 95 -0.29 -10.82 20.01
CA LYS A 95 0.37 -10.02 21.05
C LYS A 95 -0.68 -9.33 21.91
N ARG A 96 -0.34 -9.03 23.18
CA ARG A 96 -1.24 -8.30 24.09
C ARG A 96 -1.64 -6.95 23.50
N GLY A 97 -2.95 -6.74 23.33
CA GLY A 97 -3.51 -5.52 22.72
C GLY A 97 -3.41 -5.46 21.19
N CYS A 98 -2.88 -6.49 20.52
CA CYS A 98 -2.79 -6.60 19.06
C CYS A 98 -3.36 -7.95 18.64
N SER A 99 -4.60 -8.24 19.06
CA SER A 99 -5.28 -9.47 18.66
C SER A 99 -5.54 -9.47 17.16
N TRP A 100 -5.58 -10.66 16.56
CA TRP A 100 -5.94 -10.79 15.15
C TRP A 100 -7.31 -10.17 14.87
N SER A 101 -8.31 -10.42 15.72
CA SER A 101 -9.67 -9.86 15.57
C SER A 101 -9.71 -8.33 15.50
N TRP A 102 -8.84 -7.64 16.24
CA TRP A 102 -8.73 -6.18 16.15
C TRP A 102 -7.98 -5.75 14.88
N MET A 103 -6.91 -6.47 14.53
CA MET A 103 -6.13 -6.19 13.33
C MET A 103 -6.95 -6.38 12.06
N GLU A 104 -7.71 -7.47 11.97
CA GLU A 104 -8.61 -7.77 10.87
C GLU A 104 -9.63 -6.64 10.65
N LYS A 105 -10.28 -6.19 11.72
CA LYS A 105 -11.18 -5.00 11.65
C LYS A 105 -10.47 -3.78 11.09
N SER A 106 -9.22 -3.53 11.51
CA SER A 106 -8.44 -2.40 11.01
C SER A 106 -8.04 -2.59 9.53
N LEU A 107 -7.67 -3.80 9.11
CA LEU A 107 -7.25 -4.10 7.74
C LEU A 107 -8.42 -4.18 6.74
N LEU A 108 -9.64 -4.44 7.21
CA LEU A 108 -10.86 -4.44 6.39
C LEU A 108 -11.53 -3.06 6.30
N ASP A 109 -11.08 -2.09 7.09
CA ASP A 109 -11.56 -0.72 7.08
C ASP A 109 -11.52 -0.11 5.66
N PRO A 110 -12.50 0.71 5.23
CA PRO A 110 -12.51 1.38 3.93
C PRO A 110 -11.24 2.15 3.59
N THR A 111 -10.54 2.66 4.59
CA THR A 111 -9.32 3.46 4.44
C THR A 111 -8.03 2.62 4.41
N ALA A 112 -8.13 1.31 4.67
CA ALA A 112 -6.98 0.42 4.63
C ALA A 112 -6.34 0.36 3.24
N LYS A 113 -5.01 0.19 3.19
CA LYS A 113 -4.22 0.16 1.95
C LYS A 113 -3.15 -0.91 1.97
N VAL A 114 -2.90 -1.48 0.79
CA VAL A 114 -1.64 -2.15 0.45
C VAL A 114 -0.67 -1.11 -0.07
N TRP A 115 0.57 -1.17 0.39
CA TRP A 115 1.56 -0.14 0.16
C TRP A 115 2.94 -0.75 -0.11
N ILE A 116 3.74 -0.13 -0.97
CA ILE A 116 5.15 -0.51 -1.09
C ILE A 116 5.91 -0.09 0.16
N HIS A 117 6.84 -0.92 0.63
CA HIS A 117 7.68 -0.51 1.75
C HIS A 117 8.54 0.69 1.37
N GLN A 118 8.48 1.72 2.20
CA GLN A 118 9.12 3.01 1.96
C GLN A 118 10.47 3.08 2.70
N GLY A 119 11.39 2.20 2.33
CA GLY A 119 12.71 2.06 2.97
C GLY A 119 13.71 3.18 2.59
N HIS A 120 14.97 2.99 3.01
CA HIS A 120 16.06 3.93 2.69
C HIS A 120 16.28 4.12 1.19
N TRP A 121 15.94 3.12 0.37
CA TRP A 121 16.07 3.18 -1.09
C TRP A 121 15.29 4.33 -1.71
N LEU A 122 14.17 4.75 -1.11
CA LEU A 122 13.41 5.84 -1.68
C LEU A 122 14.08 7.21 -1.50
N ARG A 123 14.96 7.33 -0.51
CA ARG A 123 15.84 8.50 -0.35
C ARG A 123 17.15 8.34 -1.13
N ALA A 124 17.62 7.10 -1.27
CA ALA A 124 18.92 6.77 -1.86
C ALA A 124 18.89 6.56 -3.37
N ASN A 125 17.73 6.31 -3.99
CA ASN A 125 17.61 6.20 -5.44
C ASN A 125 17.94 7.56 -6.06
N ALA A 126 19.19 7.66 -6.46
CA ALA A 126 19.75 8.75 -7.21
C ALA A 126 18.94 8.94 -8.50
N ARG A 127 19.15 10.11 -9.11
CA ARG A 127 18.54 10.53 -10.38
C ARG A 127 18.70 9.54 -11.57
N ARG A 128 19.35 8.39 -11.39
CA ARG A 128 19.73 7.44 -12.44
C ARG A 128 18.72 6.30 -12.65
N GLU A 129 17.93 5.92 -11.64
CA GLU A 129 16.85 4.93 -11.79
C GLU A 129 15.50 5.61 -12.01
N ARG A 130 15.41 6.45 -13.04
CA ARG A 130 14.31 7.42 -13.14
C ARG A 130 13.12 6.90 -13.92
N ASN A 131 12.12 6.58 -13.10
CA ASN A 131 10.69 6.75 -13.32
C ASN A 131 10.06 5.81 -14.34
N LEU A 132 8.89 5.29 -14.00
CA LEU A 132 7.92 4.94 -15.02
C LEU A 132 7.75 6.16 -15.93
N SER A 133 7.93 5.99 -17.25
CA SER A 133 7.86 7.08 -18.25
C SER A 133 6.42 7.55 -18.49
N VAL A 134 5.70 7.82 -17.41
CA VAL A 134 4.34 8.34 -17.40
C VAL A 134 4.43 9.85 -17.45
N LYS A 135 4.14 10.42 -18.63
CA LYS A 135 4.27 11.87 -18.92
C LYS A 135 3.68 12.76 -17.82
N ARG A 136 2.50 12.42 -17.29
CA ARG A 136 1.82 13.17 -16.22
C ARG A 136 2.65 13.23 -14.93
N TRP A 137 3.20 12.09 -14.50
CA TRP A 137 3.98 12.01 -13.26
C TRP A 137 5.34 12.68 -13.40
N LEU A 138 5.97 12.57 -14.58
CA LEU A 138 7.23 13.26 -14.88
C LEU A 138 7.08 14.78 -14.80
N ARG A 139 6.00 15.35 -15.37
CA ARG A 139 5.71 16.78 -15.27
C ARG A 139 5.56 17.24 -13.80
N ALA A 140 4.88 16.44 -12.98
CA ALA A 140 4.69 16.77 -11.56
C ALA A 140 5.99 16.79 -10.73
N GLN A 141 7.08 16.16 -11.20
CA GLN A 141 8.39 16.23 -10.54
C GLN A 141 9.08 17.59 -10.72
N ALA A 142 8.68 18.35 -11.74
CA ALA A 142 9.18 19.69 -12.07
C ALA A 142 8.16 20.80 -11.73
N ASP A 143 7.08 20.49 -11.02
CA ASP A 143 6.03 21.44 -10.62
C ASP A 143 6.57 22.54 -9.67
N ASP A 144 6.00 23.74 -9.62
CA ASP A 144 6.46 24.81 -8.71
C ASP A 144 6.03 24.59 -7.25
N ASP A 145 5.03 23.75 -6.99
CA ASP A 145 4.63 23.35 -5.65
C ASP A 145 5.62 22.31 -5.06
N ARG A 146 6.30 22.70 -3.97
CA ARG A 146 7.27 21.88 -3.26
C ARG A 146 6.68 20.57 -2.74
N GLU A 147 5.46 20.58 -2.21
CA GLU A 147 4.82 19.38 -1.65
C GLU A 147 4.37 18.44 -2.77
N ARG A 148 3.87 18.99 -3.87
CA ARG A 148 3.55 18.20 -5.07
C ARG A 148 4.79 17.55 -5.66
N ARG A 149 5.90 18.30 -5.81
CA ARG A 149 7.21 17.75 -6.22
C ARG A 149 7.67 16.64 -5.31
N LYS A 150 7.59 16.83 -3.98
CA LYS A 150 7.99 15.81 -3.01
C LYS A 150 7.18 14.52 -3.16
N ARG A 151 5.86 14.60 -3.38
CA ARG A 151 5.00 13.43 -3.60
C ARG A 151 5.28 12.75 -4.94
N ALA A 152 5.57 13.51 -6.00
CA ALA A 152 5.91 12.96 -7.32
C ALA A 152 7.25 12.20 -7.34
N ARG A 153 8.15 12.42 -6.37
CA ARG A 153 9.38 11.60 -6.20
C ARG A 153 9.09 10.13 -5.90
N TRP A 154 7.89 9.81 -5.46
CA TRP A 154 7.46 8.45 -5.13
C TRP A 154 6.95 7.69 -6.37
N ALA A 155 6.93 8.32 -7.55
CA ALA A 155 6.62 7.69 -8.83
C ALA A 155 7.77 6.83 -9.39
N THR A 156 8.86 6.65 -8.64
CA THR A 156 10.04 5.90 -9.07
C THR A 156 9.79 4.39 -9.16
N LEU A 157 10.66 3.70 -9.89
CA LEU A 157 10.71 2.24 -9.85
C LEU A 157 11.20 1.80 -8.47
N THR A 158 10.75 0.63 -8.03
CA THR A 158 11.37 -0.07 -6.90
C THR A 158 12.75 -0.56 -7.31
N PRO A 159 13.76 -0.49 -6.44
CA PRO A 159 15.04 -1.13 -6.69
C PRO A 159 14.83 -2.64 -6.81
N SER A 160 15.72 -3.31 -7.54
CA SER A 160 15.70 -4.77 -7.69
C SER A 160 15.86 -5.54 -6.38
N SER A 161 16.25 -4.86 -5.30
CA SER A 161 16.45 -5.44 -3.96
C SER A 161 15.29 -5.22 -2.99
N GLU A 162 14.22 -4.49 -3.35
CA GLU A 162 13.08 -4.33 -2.44
C GLU A 162 12.26 -5.62 -2.39
N LEU A 163 11.99 -6.07 -1.17
CA LEU A 163 11.33 -7.35 -0.88
C LEU A 163 10.02 -7.15 -0.12
N CYS A 164 9.68 -5.94 0.28
CA CYS A 164 8.65 -5.71 1.29
C CYS A 164 7.42 -4.97 0.77
N LEU A 165 6.27 -5.44 1.22
CA LEU A 165 4.98 -4.74 1.15
C LEU A 165 4.47 -4.45 2.55
N GLU A 166 3.59 -3.46 2.67
CA GLU A 166 2.96 -3.08 3.91
C GLU A 166 1.45 -3.09 3.75
N LEU A 167 0.75 -3.75 4.67
CA LEU A 167 -0.68 -3.59 4.85
C LEU A 167 -0.89 -2.59 5.99
N LYS A 168 -1.55 -1.48 5.68
CA LYS A 168 -1.86 -0.42 6.63
C LYS A 168 -3.36 -0.31 6.77
N GLY A 169 -3.87 -0.69 7.92
CA GLY A 169 -5.30 -0.61 8.22
C GLY A 169 -5.80 0.83 8.40
N GLY A 170 -7.11 0.95 8.54
CA GLY A 170 -7.75 2.17 9.01
C GLY A 170 -7.54 2.40 10.51
N PHE A 171 -7.63 3.67 10.93
CA PHE A 171 -7.47 4.02 12.33
C PHE A 171 -8.73 3.71 13.12
N LEU A 172 -8.57 2.91 14.17
CA LEU A 172 -9.59 2.50 15.12
C LEU A 172 -9.22 2.93 16.55
N SER A 173 -10.23 3.03 17.41
CA SER A 173 -10.02 3.03 18.86
C SER A 173 -9.50 1.66 19.35
N LEU A 174 -9.09 1.59 20.62
CA LEU A 174 -8.79 0.30 21.27
C LEU A 174 -9.98 -0.67 21.28
N SER A 175 -11.20 -0.14 21.35
CA SER A 175 -12.44 -0.92 21.25
C SER A 175 -12.83 -1.28 19.81
N GLY A 176 -12.05 -0.85 18.81
CA GLY A 176 -12.28 -1.18 17.40
C GLY A 176 -13.28 -0.27 16.68
N LYS A 177 -13.61 0.91 17.24
CA LYS A 177 -14.49 1.88 16.58
C LYS A 177 -13.72 2.67 15.53
N PRO A 178 -14.21 2.79 14.27
CA PRO A 178 -13.57 3.61 13.23
C PRO A 178 -13.59 5.09 13.58
N LEU A 179 -12.53 5.82 13.20
CA LEU A 179 -12.42 7.27 13.42
C LEU A 179 -12.73 8.13 12.19
N GLY A 180 -13.14 7.51 11.07
CA GLY A 180 -13.41 8.16 9.80
C GLY A 180 -12.20 8.28 8.88
N PHE A 181 -12.35 9.07 7.81
CA PHE A 181 -11.40 9.12 6.70
C PHE A 181 -10.19 10.01 7.01
N PHE A 182 -9.01 9.41 7.06
CA PHE A 182 -7.74 10.12 7.07
C PHE A 182 -7.17 10.21 5.66
N LYS A 183 -6.60 11.37 5.28
CA LYS A 183 -5.90 11.61 4.00
C LYS A 183 -6.80 11.37 2.75
N GLN A 184 -7.90 12.10 2.65
CA GLN A 184 -8.89 11.99 1.56
C GLN A 184 -8.29 12.15 0.14
N THR A 185 -7.15 12.83 0.00
CA THR A 185 -6.51 13.04 -1.31
C THR A 185 -5.63 11.88 -1.76
N ARG A 186 -5.40 10.83 -0.95
CA ARG A 186 -4.38 9.81 -1.23
C ARG A 186 -4.58 9.10 -2.55
N SER A 187 -5.82 8.72 -2.87
CA SER A 187 -6.15 8.05 -4.14
C SER A 187 -5.94 8.99 -5.33
N ARG A 188 -6.27 10.29 -5.17
CA ARG A 188 -5.99 11.33 -6.16
C ARG A 188 -4.48 11.52 -6.35
N ASP A 189 -3.71 11.59 -5.27
CA ASP A 189 -2.25 11.68 -5.33
C ASP A 189 -1.63 10.45 -6.03
N SER A 190 -2.18 9.25 -5.82
CA SER A 190 -1.74 8.02 -6.48
C SER A 190 -1.94 8.12 -8.01
N ARG A 191 -3.11 8.63 -8.44
CA ARG A 191 -3.43 8.84 -9.86
C ARG A 191 -2.56 9.94 -10.49
N GLU A 192 -2.51 11.10 -9.84
CA GLU A 192 -1.93 12.32 -10.40
C GLU A 192 -0.40 12.34 -10.30
N LEU A 193 0.16 11.70 -9.27
CA LEU A 193 1.58 11.81 -8.92
C LEU A 193 2.29 10.46 -8.85
N GLY A 194 1.59 9.34 -9.07
CA GLY A 194 2.16 8.00 -8.87
C GLY A 194 2.53 7.73 -7.42
N PHE A 195 1.93 8.48 -6.48
CA PHE A 195 2.30 8.46 -5.07
C PHE A 195 1.82 7.17 -4.41
N THR A 196 2.78 6.27 -4.17
CA THR A 196 2.63 5.16 -3.25
C THR A 196 3.66 5.29 -2.12
#